data_AF-A0A2U3MZ66-F1
#
_entry.id   AF-A0A2U3MZ66-F1
#
_cell.length_a   1.000
_cell.length_b   1.000
_cell.length_c   1.000
_cell.angle_alpha   90.00
_cell.angle_beta   90.00
_cell.angle_gamma   90.00
#
_symmetry.space_group_name_H-M   'P 1'
#
loop_
_entity.id
_entity.type
_entity.pdbx_description
1 polymer ?
#
loop_
_entity_poly.entity_id
_entity_poly.type
_entity_poly.pdbx_seq_one_letter_code
_entity_poly.pdbx_strand_id
1 'polypeptide(L)'
;MYSIYKEYYQNTQFSIFEHDFAKKQGAIVIFHPETHEIVGFSTVDIQHFEYQHKKYTVLFSGDTVIQKEFWGAKVLHRTMLKLVIKLRIRYMRDEFYWLLISKGYKTYLLLANNYYVYYPHVDGKYQELVPIVEKYCKEFFTEYFDEQTGLLNFGTDYQPLKTDVAPITEEMRLINPNIAFFEEKNPTWQLGTELPCIGRIAWSDLIRYPFRFINKVLHAQRFESLKKVRSLSEE
;
A
#
# COMPACT_ATOMS: atom_id res chain seq x y z
N MET A 1 9.35 -13.83 11.58
CA MET A 1 8.61 -12.57 11.31
C MET A 1 9.14 -11.43 12.18
N TYR A 2 9.02 -11.49 13.51
CA TYR A 2 9.52 -10.43 14.40
C TYR A 2 11.00 -10.09 14.20
N SER A 3 11.85 -11.10 13.97
CA SER A 3 13.28 -10.92 13.68
C SER A 3 13.55 -9.93 12.54
N ILE A 4 12.75 -10.00 11.47
CA ILE A 4 12.83 -9.10 10.32
C ILE A 4 12.17 -7.76 10.66
N TYR A 5 11.02 -7.78 11.35
CA TYR A 5 10.30 -6.56 11.74
C TYR A 5 11.18 -5.57 12.52
N LYS A 6 11.90 -6.03 13.56
CA LYS A 6 12.77 -5.18 14.40
C LYS A 6 13.95 -4.53 13.65
N GLU A 7 14.29 -5.04 12.47
CA GLU A 7 15.35 -4.45 11.64
C GLU A 7 14.88 -3.14 10.99
N TYR A 8 13.58 -3.03 10.65
CA TYR A 8 13.02 -1.90 9.91
C TYR A 8 12.27 -0.88 10.78
N TYR A 9 11.77 -1.32 11.94
CA TYR A 9 10.96 -0.50 12.84
C TYR A 9 11.74 -0.14 14.12
N GLN A 10 11.44 1.03 14.70
CA GLN A 10 11.94 1.47 16.01
C GLN A 10 11.01 1.02 17.14
N ASN A 11 11.46 1.08 18.40
CA ASN A 11 10.64 0.81 19.61
C ASN A 11 9.89 -0.54 19.58
N THR A 12 10.51 -1.55 18.97
CA THR A 12 9.88 -2.87 18.82
C THR A 12 10.10 -3.73 20.05
N GLN A 13 9.04 -4.39 20.52
CA GLN A 13 9.11 -5.49 21.48
C GLN A 13 8.32 -6.67 20.92
N PHE A 14 8.79 -7.89 21.19
CA PHE A 14 8.14 -9.10 20.68
C PHE A 14 6.69 -9.20 21.17
N SER A 15 6.45 -8.89 22.44
CA SER A 15 5.11 -8.89 23.06
C SER A 15 4.13 -7.95 22.35
N ILE A 16 4.59 -6.75 21.97
CA ILE A 16 3.78 -5.78 21.23
C ILE A 16 3.44 -6.34 19.85
N PHE A 17 4.44 -6.84 19.12
CA PHE A 17 4.24 -7.44 17.79
C PHE A 17 3.29 -8.64 17.85
N GLU A 18 3.45 -9.52 18.83
CA GLU A 18 2.59 -10.69 19.00
C GLU A 18 1.14 -10.29 19.33
N HIS A 19 0.95 -9.35 20.25
CA HIS A 19 -0.38 -8.87 20.63
C HIS A 19 -1.11 -8.19 19.47
N ASP A 20 -0.40 -7.38 18.68
CA ASP A 20 -0.93 -6.75 17.49
C ASP A 20 -1.21 -7.78 16.37
N PHE A 21 -0.31 -8.74 16.14
CA PHE A 21 -0.53 -9.80 15.17
C PHE A 21 -1.72 -10.71 15.52
N ALA A 22 -1.93 -11.00 16.81
CA ALA A 22 -3.04 -11.83 17.28
C ALA A 22 -4.42 -11.22 17.02
N LYS A 23 -4.50 -9.90 16.82
CA LYS A 23 -5.74 -9.20 16.44
C LYS A 23 -6.05 -9.30 14.94
N LYS A 24 -5.06 -9.70 14.12
CA LYS A 24 -5.18 -9.78 12.66
C LYS A 24 -5.58 -11.19 12.24
N GLN A 25 -6.22 -11.29 11.08
CA GLN A 25 -6.65 -12.59 10.55
C GLN A 25 -5.52 -13.42 9.93
N GLY A 26 -4.38 -12.82 9.61
CA GLY A 26 -3.19 -13.57 9.22
C GLY A 26 -2.09 -12.74 8.57
N ALA A 27 -1.21 -13.43 7.85
CA ALA A 27 -0.16 -12.80 7.05
C ALA A 27 0.11 -13.58 5.76
N ILE A 28 0.52 -12.84 4.73
CA ILE A 28 1.25 -13.39 3.60
C ILE A 28 2.71 -13.51 4.02
N VAL A 29 3.29 -14.70 3.94
CA VAL A 29 4.70 -14.95 4.28
C VAL A 29 5.48 -15.29 3.02
N ILE A 30 6.67 -14.72 2.88
CA ILE A 30 7.59 -14.92 1.77
C ILE A 30 8.78 -15.74 2.29
N PHE A 31 9.02 -16.87 1.64
CA PHE A 31 10.12 -17.77 1.97
C PHE A 31 11.23 -17.67 0.93
N HIS A 32 12.48 -17.73 1.39
CA HIS A 32 13.63 -17.95 0.51
C HIS A 32 13.46 -19.30 -0.21
N PRO A 33 13.68 -19.39 -1.53
CA PRO A 33 13.46 -20.62 -2.27
C PRO A 33 14.38 -21.77 -1.84
N GLU A 34 15.62 -21.44 -1.44
CA GLU A 34 16.63 -22.45 -1.05
C GLU A 34 16.71 -22.68 0.47
N THR A 35 16.90 -21.63 1.28
CA THR A 35 17.04 -21.78 2.74
C THR A 35 15.72 -22.02 3.47
N HIS A 36 14.58 -21.78 2.82
CA HIS A 36 13.24 -21.81 3.42
C HIS A 36 13.05 -20.86 4.62
N GLU A 37 13.95 -19.89 4.80
CA GLU A 37 13.80 -18.86 5.81
C GLU A 37 12.76 -17.82 5.39
N ILE A 38 12.13 -17.17 6.37
CA ILE A 38 11.24 -16.05 6.09
C ILE A 38 12.11 -14.86 5.68
N VAL A 39 11.85 -14.32 4.49
CA VAL A 39 12.54 -13.12 3.95
C VAL A 39 11.62 -11.92 3.81
N GLY A 40 10.33 -12.11 4.07
CA GLY A 40 9.36 -11.03 4.13
C GLY A 40 7.99 -11.50 4.55
N PHE A 41 7.15 -10.56 4.93
CA PHE A 41 5.75 -10.79 5.25
C PHE A 41 4.91 -9.53 5.03
N SER A 42 3.60 -9.70 4.93
CA SER A 42 2.62 -8.64 5.00
C SER A 42 1.45 -9.13 5.83
N THR A 43 1.17 -8.45 6.94
CA THR A 43 0.00 -8.76 7.77
C THR A 43 -1.27 -8.32 7.07
N VAL A 44 -2.33 -9.12 7.19
CA VAL A 44 -3.60 -8.88 6.53
C VAL A 44 -4.76 -9.01 7.51
N ASP A 45 -5.72 -8.13 7.36
CA ASP A 45 -7.00 -8.19 8.07
C ASP A 45 -8.15 -7.92 7.11
N ILE A 46 -9.30 -8.54 7.35
CA ILE A 46 -10.50 -8.39 6.54
C ILE A 46 -11.59 -7.88 7.47
N GLN A 47 -11.94 -6.63 7.25
CA GLN A 47 -12.85 -5.89 8.10
C GLN A 47 -14.13 -5.60 7.34
N HIS A 48 -15.22 -5.50 8.07
CA HIS A 48 -16.56 -5.31 7.54
C HIS A 48 -17.24 -4.17 8.28
N PHE A 49 -17.89 -3.29 7.54
CA PHE A 49 -18.75 -2.26 8.12
C PHE A 49 -19.88 -1.90 7.15
N GLU A 50 -20.89 -1.22 7.67
CA GLU A 50 -22.01 -0.71 6.88
C GLU A 50 -21.98 0.82 6.85
N TYR A 51 -22.24 1.38 5.67
CA TYR A 51 -22.35 2.82 5.47
C TYR A 51 -23.37 3.12 4.37
N GLN A 52 -24.30 4.04 4.63
CA GLN A 52 -25.38 4.41 3.70
C GLN A 52 -26.11 3.19 3.09
N HIS A 53 -26.47 2.21 3.92
CA HIS A 53 -27.16 0.97 3.54
C HIS A 53 -26.37 0.06 2.57
N LYS A 54 -25.08 0.28 2.39
CA LYS A 54 -24.18 -0.61 1.66
C LYS A 54 -23.26 -1.36 2.62
N LYS A 55 -22.92 -2.59 2.26
CA LYS A 55 -21.92 -3.41 2.95
C LYS A 55 -20.55 -3.19 2.33
N TYR A 56 -19.58 -2.90 3.18
CA TYR A 56 -18.20 -2.71 2.80
C TYR A 56 -17.39 -3.88 3.32
N THR A 57 -16.60 -4.48 2.44
CA THR A 57 -15.48 -5.33 2.80
C THR A 57 -14.21 -4.53 2.58
N VAL A 58 -13.32 -4.52 3.56
CA VAL A 58 -12.01 -3.88 3.46
C VAL A 58 -10.93 -4.92 3.72
N LEU A 59 -10.05 -5.09 2.74
CA LEU A 59 -8.79 -5.76 2.94
C LEU A 59 -7.82 -4.71 3.48
N PHE A 60 -7.38 -4.86 4.73
CA PHE A 60 -6.35 -4.04 5.31
C PHE A 60 -5.01 -4.75 5.23
N SER A 61 -3.98 -4.07 4.73
CA SER A 61 -2.59 -4.54 4.84
C SER A 61 -1.84 -3.68 5.83
N GLY A 62 -1.45 -4.28 6.96
CA GLY A 62 -0.66 -3.61 7.99
C GLY A 62 0.84 -3.76 7.74
N ASP A 63 1.57 -4.17 8.78
CA ASP A 63 3.03 -4.34 8.75
C ASP A 63 3.46 -5.19 7.57
N THR A 64 4.24 -4.57 6.70
CA THR A 64 4.74 -5.17 5.47
C THR A 64 6.23 -4.95 5.40
N VAL A 65 6.98 -6.04 5.51
CA VAL A 65 8.44 -6.02 5.49
C VAL A 65 8.93 -7.03 4.49
N ILE A 66 9.86 -6.60 3.64
CA ILE A 66 10.62 -7.48 2.76
C ILE A 66 12.07 -7.09 2.99
N GLN A 67 12.94 -8.08 3.20
CA GLN A 67 14.37 -7.87 3.27
C GLN A 67 14.88 -7.17 2.00
N LYS A 68 15.86 -6.27 2.15
CA LYS A 68 16.28 -5.32 1.11
C LYS A 68 16.75 -6.02 -0.16
N GLU A 69 17.38 -7.18 0.00
CA GLU A 69 17.91 -8.04 -1.05
C GLU A 69 16.78 -8.59 -1.95
N PHE A 70 15.55 -8.64 -1.44
CA PHE A 70 14.37 -9.15 -2.15
C PHE A 70 13.40 -8.04 -2.58
N TRP A 71 13.80 -6.77 -2.46
CA TRP A 71 13.00 -5.66 -2.97
C TRP A 71 12.80 -5.78 -4.49
N GLY A 72 11.59 -5.51 -4.95
CA GLY A 72 11.20 -5.70 -6.36
C GLY A 72 10.73 -7.11 -6.72
N ALA A 73 10.84 -8.08 -5.80
CA ALA A 73 10.24 -9.39 -6.00
C ALA A 73 8.72 -9.29 -6.19
N LYS A 74 8.20 -9.93 -7.23
CA LYS A 74 6.76 -9.93 -7.56
C LYS A 74 5.94 -10.91 -6.71
N VAL A 75 6.57 -11.65 -5.80
CA VAL A 75 5.93 -12.72 -5.02
C VAL A 75 4.80 -12.17 -4.15
N LEU A 76 5.07 -11.11 -3.37
CA LEU A 76 4.04 -10.48 -2.54
C LEU A 76 2.86 -9.98 -3.38
N HIS A 77 3.13 -9.27 -4.48
CA HIS A 77 2.10 -8.76 -5.39
C HIS A 77 1.22 -9.88 -5.99
N ARG A 78 1.83 -10.99 -6.40
CA ARG A 78 1.10 -12.16 -6.94
C ARG A 78 0.23 -12.81 -5.88
N THR A 79 0.75 -12.98 -4.66
CA THR A 79 -0.02 -13.57 -3.56
C THR A 79 -1.16 -12.65 -3.11
N MET A 80 -0.91 -11.34 -3.05
CA MET A 80 -1.93 -10.34 -2.75
C MET A 80 -3.04 -10.35 -3.81
N LEU A 81 -2.69 -10.43 -5.10
CA LEU A 81 -3.69 -10.54 -6.17
C LEU A 81 -4.56 -11.81 -6.02
N LYS A 82 -3.96 -12.96 -5.69
CA LYS A 82 -4.72 -14.20 -5.43
C LYS A 82 -5.68 -14.03 -4.25
N LEU A 83 -5.22 -13.41 -3.17
CA LEU A 83 -6.06 -13.11 -1.99
C LEU A 83 -7.22 -12.19 -2.38
N VAL A 84 -6.94 -11.10 -3.09
CA VAL A 84 -7.94 -10.15 -3.59
C VAL A 84 -8.98 -10.86 -4.45
N ILE A 85 -8.59 -11.72 -5.40
CA ILE A 85 -9.53 -12.46 -6.25
C ILE A 85 -10.41 -13.39 -5.39
N LYS A 86 -9.80 -14.14 -4.46
CA LYS A 86 -10.53 -15.05 -3.55
C LYS A 86 -11.56 -14.28 -2.72
N LEU A 87 -11.17 -13.13 -2.16
CA LEU A 87 -12.06 -12.30 -1.35
C LEU A 87 -13.14 -11.62 -2.20
N ARG A 88 -12.82 -11.14 -3.41
CA ARG A 88 -13.80 -10.55 -4.32
C ARG A 88 -14.91 -11.54 -4.69
N ILE A 89 -14.55 -12.82 -4.89
CA ILE A 89 -15.50 -13.91 -5.14
C ILE A 89 -16.28 -14.27 -3.87
N ARG A 90 -15.67 -14.20 -2.68
CA ARG A 90 -16.38 -14.46 -1.41
C ARG A 90 -17.41 -13.37 -1.10
N TYR A 91 -17.06 -12.12 -1.36
CA TYR A 91 -17.86 -10.92 -1.06
C TYR A 91 -18.33 -10.24 -2.36
N MET A 92 -19.06 -10.98 -3.20
CA MET A 92 -19.41 -10.52 -4.56
C MET A 92 -20.27 -9.26 -4.58
N ARG A 93 -21.14 -9.09 -3.59
CA ARG A 93 -22.14 -8.00 -3.51
C ARG A 93 -21.67 -6.78 -2.74
N ASP A 94 -20.59 -6.92 -1.97
CA ASP A 94 -20.07 -5.85 -1.15
C ASP A 94 -19.29 -4.85 -2.00
N GLU A 95 -19.27 -3.60 -1.54
CA GLU A 95 -18.26 -2.66 -1.97
C GLU A 95 -16.91 -3.15 -1.40
N PHE A 96 -15.92 -3.41 -2.27
CA PHE A 96 -14.65 -3.99 -1.86
C PHE A 96 -13.49 -3.02 -2.08
N TYR A 97 -12.73 -2.75 -1.03
CA TYR A 97 -11.58 -1.86 -1.05
C TYR A 97 -10.35 -2.51 -0.41
N TRP A 98 -9.19 -2.06 -0.87
CA TRP A 98 -7.94 -2.21 -0.15
C TRP A 98 -7.68 -0.93 0.62
N LEU A 99 -7.42 -1.04 1.91
CA LEU A 99 -7.02 0.08 2.75
C LEU A 99 -5.62 -0.16 3.29
N LEU A 100 -4.84 0.91 3.28
CA LEU A 100 -3.49 0.93 3.81
C LEU A 100 -3.27 2.24 4.54
N ILE A 101 -2.42 2.21 5.55
CA ILE A 101 -1.96 3.38 6.27
C ILE A 101 -0.55 3.66 5.79
N SER A 102 -0.40 4.74 5.02
CA SER A 102 0.85 5.08 4.34
C SER A 102 1.80 5.73 5.32
N LYS A 103 2.65 4.89 5.91
CA LYS A 103 3.79 5.30 6.74
C LYS A 103 4.89 6.05 5.98
N GLY A 104 4.92 5.93 4.65
CA GLY A 104 5.89 6.61 3.81
C GLY A 104 5.49 6.61 2.34
N TYR A 105 6.18 7.42 1.54
CA TYR A 105 5.81 7.66 0.14
C TYR A 105 5.81 6.39 -0.73
N LYS A 106 6.67 5.40 -0.45
CA LYS A 106 6.71 4.13 -1.22
C LYS A 106 5.38 3.37 -1.12
N THR A 107 4.80 3.35 0.08
CA THR A 107 3.51 2.70 0.34
C THR A 107 2.38 3.47 -0.34
N TYR A 108 2.40 4.80 -0.29
CA TYR A 108 1.47 5.64 -1.05
C TYR A 108 1.59 5.42 -2.56
N LEU A 109 2.81 5.37 -3.11
CA LEU A 109 3.05 5.10 -4.52
C LEU A 109 2.57 3.72 -4.96
N LEU A 110 2.54 2.72 -4.07
CA LEU A 110 1.98 1.41 -4.38
C LEU A 110 0.48 1.52 -4.69
N LEU A 111 -0.25 2.34 -3.95
CA LEU A 111 -1.65 2.66 -4.24
C LEU A 111 -1.78 3.49 -5.52
N ALA A 112 -1.16 4.67 -5.54
CA ALA A 112 -1.34 5.67 -6.59
C ALA A 112 -0.95 5.15 -7.98
N ASN A 113 0.05 4.27 -8.05
CA ASN A 113 0.45 3.68 -9.32
C ASN A 113 -0.45 2.53 -9.77
N ASN A 114 -1.12 1.81 -8.87
CA ASN A 114 -1.77 0.53 -9.22
C ASN A 114 -3.29 0.57 -9.22
N TYR A 115 -3.92 1.59 -8.64
CA TYR A 115 -5.38 1.70 -8.55
C TYR A 115 -5.93 2.79 -9.46
N TYR A 116 -7.07 2.52 -10.11
CA TYR A 116 -7.77 3.49 -10.95
C TYR A 116 -8.59 4.49 -10.13
N VAL A 117 -9.26 3.97 -9.10
CA VAL A 117 -10.09 4.72 -8.16
C VAL A 117 -9.48 4.56 -6.78
N TYR A 118 -8.88 5.64 -6.28
CA TYR A 118 -8.21 5.67 -4.99
C TYR A 118 -8.26 7.05 -4.36
N TYR A 119 -8.08 7.10 -3.05
CA TYR A 119 -7.97 8.32 -2.26
C TYR A 119 -6.84 8.17 -1.24
N PRO A 120 -6.09 9.24 -0.93
CA PRO A 120 -6.13 10.56 -1.56
C PRO A 120 -5.48 10.53 -2.95
N HIS A 121 -6.05 11.26 -3.91
CA HIS A 121 -5.57 11.32 -5.29
C HIS A 121 -4.90 12.67 -5.57
N VAL A 122 -3.74 12.66 -6.25
CA VAL A 122 -2.97 13.89 -6.53
C VAL A 122 -3.77 14.97 -7.28
N ASP A 123 -4.56 14.57 -8.27
CA ASP A 123 -5.48 15.47 -8.99
C ASP A 123 -6.78 15.83 -8.23
N GLY A 124 -6.91 15.48 -6.94
CA GLY A 124 -8.12 15.73 -6.15
C GLY A 124 -9.36 14.90 -6.54
N LYS A 125 -9.20 13.83 -7.33
CA LYS A 125 -10.31 12.93 -7.73
C LYS A 125 -10.79 12.05 -6.58
N TYR A 126 -11.97 11.46 -6.76
CA TYR A 126 -12.56 10.43 -5.88
C TYR A 126 -12.84 10.88 -4.43
N GLN A 127 -13.25 12.14 -4.27
CA GLN A 127 -13.58 12.72 -2.94
C GLN A 127 -14.77 12.01 -2.27
N GLU A 128 -15.60 11.29 -3.03
CA GLU A 128 -16.65 10.43 -2.49
C GLU A 128 -16.13 9.32 -1.55
N LEU A 129 -14.81 9.03 -1.58
CA LEU A 129 -14.17 8.05 -0.69
C LEU A 129 -13.79 8.63 0.68
N VAL A 130 -13.74 9.95 0.85
CA VAL A 130 -13.41 10.62 2.13
C VAL A 130 -14.26 10.09 3.28
N PRO A 131 -15.61 10.11 3.23
CA PRO A 131 -16.43 9.63 4.34
C PRO A 131 -16.24 8.12 4.62
N ILE A 132 -15.83 7.34 3.62
CA ILE A 132 -15.55 5.90 3.79
C ILE A 132 -14.27 5.71 4.59
N VAL A 133 -13.23 6.49 4.28
CA VAL A 133 -11.96 6.47 5.01
C VAL A 133 -12.15 6.98 6.43
N GLU A 134 -12.87 8.08 6.62
CA GLU A 134 -13.17 8.61 7.95
C GLU A 134 -13.96 7.61 8.79
N LYS A 135 -15.03 7.03 8.23
CA LYS A 135 -15.83 6.00 8.92
C LYS A 135 -14.96 4.83 9.35
N TYR A 136 -14.10 4.35 8.45
CA TYR A 136 -13.18 3.26 8.75
C TYR A 136 -12.18 3.63 9.85
N CYS A 137 -11.54 4.80 9.77
CA CYS A 137 -10.57 5.23 10.77
C CYS A 137 -11.23 5.45 12.14
N LYS A 138 -12.44 6.02 12.18
CA LYS A 138 -13.21 6.19 13.43
C LYS A 138 -13.66 4.86 14.05
N GLU A 139 -13.72 3.77 13.29
CA GLU A 139 -14.14 2.45 13.78
C GLU A 139 -12.97 1.56 14.18
N PHE A 140 -11.88 1.56 13.40
CA PHE A 140 -10.74 0.67 13.61
C PHE A 140 -9.49 1.35 14.18
N PHE A 141 -9.45 2.69 14.18
CA PHE A 141 -8.31 3.50 14.63
C PHE A 141 -8.77 4.72 15.46
N THR A 142 -9.89 4.61 16.19
CA THR A 142 -10.54 5.73 16.88
C THR A 142 -9.60 6.54 17.77
N GLU A 143 -8.72 5.87 18.50
CA GLU A 143 -7.78 6.50 19.44
C GLU A 143 -6.66 7.27 18.74
N TYR A 144 -6.39 6.97 17.47
CA TYR A 144 -5.25 7.47 16.72
C TYR A 144 -5.65 8.43 15.60
N PHE A 145 -6.92 8.45 15.21
CA PHE A 145 -7.40 9.26 14.10
C PHE A 145 -7.66 10.71 14.51
N ASP A 146 -6.90 11.62 13.92
CA ASP A 146 -7.10 13.06 14.07
C ASP A 146 -8.04 13.56 12.98
N GLU A 147 -9.25 13.95 13.38
CA GLU A 147 -10.28 14.45 12.46
C GLU A 147 -9.91 15.80 11.81
N GLN A 148 -9.04 16.60 12.41
CA GLN A 148 -8.65 17.89 11.84
C GLN A 148 -7.66 17.72 10.70
N THR A 149 -6.71 16.79 10.85
CA THR A 149 -5.66 16.55 9.85
C THR A 149 -6.01 15.41 8.89
N GLY A 150 -6.91 14.50 9.29
CA GLY A 150 -7.21 13.26 8.55
C GLY A 150 -6.09 12.22 8.63
N LEU A 151 -5.15 12.38 9.57
CA LEU A 151 -3.99 11.52 9.75
C LEU A 151 -4.16 10.59 10.94
N LEU A 152 -3.41 9.48 10.92
CA LEU A 152 -3.25 8.62 12.09
C LEU A 152 -1.98 9.02 12.83
N ASN A 153 -2.14 9.40 14.09
CA ASN A 153 -1.06 9.69 15.01
C ASN A 153 -1.08 8.68 16.16
N PHE A 154 -0.13 7.76 16.13
CA PHE A 154 0.00 6.71 17.14
C PHE A 154 0.83 7.15 18.38
N GLY A 155 1.25 8.41 18.44
CA GLY A 155 2.00 8.96 19.56
C GLY A 155 3.44 8.42 19.68
N THR A 156 4.03 8.57 20.87
CA THR A 156 5.43 8.21 21.15
C THR A 156 5.65 6.73 21.40
N ASP A 157 4.58 5.99 21.72
CA ASP A 157 4.64 4.55 22.01
C ASP A 157 4.64 3.68 20.73
N TYR A 158 4.54 4.33 19.57
CA TYR A 158 4.46 3.67 18.29
C TYR A 158 5.83 3.34 17.70
N GLN A 159 5.83 2.45 16.72
CA GLN A 159 7.01 2.00 15.99
C GLN A 159 7.15 2.77 14.66
N PRO A 160 7.81 3.95 14.62
CA PRO A 160 8.12 4.59 13.35
C PRO A 160 9.09 3.73 12.53
N LEU A 161 9.12 3.97 11.22
CA LEU A 161 10.20 3.44 10.39
C LEU A 161 11.49 4.10 10.85
N LYS A 162 12.60 3.35 10.87
CA LYS A 162 13.91 3.96 11.08
C LYS A 162 14.12 5.03 10.01
N THR A 163 14.56 6.21 10.44
CA THR A 163 14.68 7.44 9.62
C THR A 163 15.51 7.21 8.34
N ASP A 164 16.45 6.27 8.39
CA ASP A 164 17.37 5.95 7.29
C ASP A 164 16.76 5.05 6.20
N VAL A 165 15.52 4.56 6.36
CA VAL A 165 14.98 3.51 5.48
C VAL A 165 14.53 4.03 4.11
N ALA A 166 14.20 5.32 3.95
CA ALA A 166 14.04 6.00 2.65
C ALA A 166 13.68 7.50 2.81
N PRO A 167 14.65 8.43 2.86
CA PRO A 167 14.35 9.85 2.84
C PRO A 167 13.77 10.30 1.48
N ILE A 168 12.89 11.30 1.50
CA ILE A 168 12.45 11.99 0.29
C ILE A 168 13.48 13.08 -0.03
N THR A 169 14.10 13.03 -1.21
CA THR A 169 15.03 14.08 -1.67
C THR A 169 14.29 15.15 -2.47
N GLU A 170 14.90 16.33 -2.60
CA GLU A 170 14.33 17.43 -3.41
C GLU A 170 14.10 17.02 -4.87
N GLU A 171 15.08 16.32 -5.46
CA GLU A 171 14.95 15.79 -6.82
C GLU A 171 13.73 14.86 -6.98
N MET A 172 13.45 14.02 -5.98
CA MET A 172 12.30 13.12 -6.01
C MET A 172 10.97 13.86 -6.00
N ARG A 173 10.88 14.99 -5.30
CA ARG A 173 9.68 15.85 -5.30
C ARG A 173 9.42 16.44 -6.67
N LEU A 174 10.48 16.91 -7.34
CA LEU A 174 10.40 17.53 -8.66
C LEU A 174 10.02 16.52 -9.75
N ILE A 175 10.57 15.31 -9.68
CA ILE A 175 10.35 14.29 -10.71
C ILE A 175 8.98 13.59 -10.56
N ASN A 176 8.48 13.43 -9.34
CA ASN A 176 7.27 12.65 -9.09
C ASN A 176 6.23 13.43 -8.27
N PRO A 177 5.16 13.95 -8.92
CA PRO A 177 4.14 14.75 -8.23
C PRO A 177 3.40 13.98 -7.14
N ASN A 178 3.33 12.64 -7.22
CA ASN A 178 2.74 11.83 -6.15
C ASN A 178 3.58 11.84 -4.88
N ILE A 179 4.91 11.97 -4.98
CA ILE A 179 5.79 12.05 -3.79
C ILE A 179 5.60 13.40 -3.10
N ALA A 180 5.61 14.49 -3.88
CA ALA A 180 5.33 15.83 -3.36
C ALA A 180 3.95 15.91 -2.70
N PHE A 181 2.92 15.36 -3.36
CA PHE A 181 1.55 15.31 -2.81
C PHE A 181 1.45 14.50 -1.52
N PHE A 182 2.15 13.36 -1.41
CA PHE A 182 2.19 12.58 -0.18
C PHE A 182 2.74 13.41 0.98
N GLU A 183 3.85 14.11 0.76
CA GLU A 183 4.48 14.95 1.79
C GLU A 183 3.61 16.16 2.16
N GLU A 184 2.92 16.76 1.19
CA GLU A 184 1.92 17.82 1.44
C GLU A 184 0.76 17.31 2.32
N LYS A 185 0.24 16.11 2.04
CA LYS A 185 -0.86 15.51 2.82
C LYS A 185 -0.45 14.98 4.18
N ASN A 186 0.81 14.65 4.36
CA ASN A 186 1.32 14.15 5.63
C ASN A 186 2.66 14.82 5.97
N PRO A 187 2.67 16.11 6.33
CA PRO A 187 3.91 16.85 6.58
C PRO A 187 4.71 16.30 7.78
N THR A 188 4.04 15.56 8.68
CA THR A 188 4.63 14.96 9.87
C THR A 188 5.02 13.49 9.66
N TRP A 189 5.06 12.97 8.43
CA TRP A 189 5.36 11.57 8.13
C TRP A 189 6.69 11.07 8.75
N GLN A 190 7.68 11.96 8.86
CA GLN A 190 8.97 11.65 9.50
C GLN A 190 8.87 11.45 11.02
N LEU A 191 7.86 12.06 11.64
CA LEU A 191 7.51 11.87 13.06
C LEU A 191 6.70 10.59 13.28
N GLY A 192 6.31 9.90 12.20
CA GLY A 192 5.63 8.61 12.26
C GLY A 192 4.12 8.67 12.08
N THR A 193 3.54 9.84 11.76
CA THR A 193 2.11 9.91 11.37
C THR A 193 1.89 9.19 10.05
N GLU A 194 0.74 8.54 9.91
CA GLU A 194 0.42 7.74 8.74
C GLU A 194 -0.80 8.31 8.03
N LEU A 195 -0.73 8.31 6.69
CA LEU A 195 -1.82 8.80 5.84
C LEU A 195 -2.75 7.64 5.50
N PRO A 196 -4.01 7.63 5.95
CA PRO A 196 -4.99 6.64 5.52
C PRO A 196 -5.22 6.75 4.01
N CYS A 197 -5.11 5.63 3.30
CA CYS A 197 -5.33 5.57 1.87
C CYS A 197 -6.20 4.37 1.50
N ILE A 198 -7.06 4.54 0.51
CA ILE A 198 -8.03 3.53 0.07
C ILE A 198 -8.01 3.39 -1.45
N GLY A 199 -8.05 2.14 -1.92
CA GLY A 199 -8.11 1.79 -3.34
C GLY A 199 -9.28 0.85 -3.62
N ARG A 200 -10.08 1.15 -4.64
CA ARG A 200 -11.24 0.32 -5.00
C ARG A 200 -10.83 -0.98 -5.69
N ILE A 201 -11.49 -2.07 -5.33
CA ILE A 201 -11.36 -3.38 -5.97
C ILE A 201 -12.67 -3.72 -6.69
N ALA A 202 -12.92 -3.06 -7.83
CA ALA A 202 -14.08 -3.40 -8.65
C ALA A 202 -13.82 -4.62 -9.54
N TRP A 203 -14.88 -5.32 -9.95
CA TRP A 203 -14.79 -6.40 -10.93
C TRP A 203 -14.14 -5.94 -12.24
N SER A 204 -14.47 -4.73 -12.69
CA SER A 204 -13.89 -4.11 -13.88
C SER A 204 -12.37 -3.90 -13.75
N ASP A 205 -11.88 -3.60 -12.56
CA ASP A 205 -10.45 -3.37 -12.30
C ASP A 205 -9.66 -4.70 -12.34
N LEU A 206 -10.25 -5.80 -11.84
CA LEU A 206 -9.65 -7.13 -11.93
C LEU A 206 -9.54 -7.63 -13.37
N ILE A 207 -10.54 -7.35 -14.21
CA ILE A 207 -10.54 -7.71 -15.63
C ILE A 207 -9.51 -6.88 -16.41
N ARG A 208 -9.27 -5.63 -16.02
CA ARG A 208 -8.29 -4.72 -16.66
C ARG A 208 -6.85 -5.02 -16.27
N TYR A 209 -6.62 -5.62 -15.10
CA TYR A 209 -5.28 -5.86 -14.55
C TYR A 209 -4.33 -6.65 -15.49
N PRO A 210 -4.78 -7.71 -16.20
CA PRO A 210 -3.96 -8.41 -17.20
C PRO A 210 -3.54 -7.53 -18.38
N PHE A 211 -4.43 -6.63 -18.85
CA PHE A 211 -4.17 -5.76 -20.00
C PHE A 211 -3.08 -4.70 -19.72
N ARG A 212 -2.89 -4.33 -18.45
CA ARG A 212 -1.84 -3.39 -18.04
C ARG A 212 -0.42 -3.95 -18.22
N PHE A 213 -0.24 -5.27 -18.11
CA PHE A 213 1.04 -5.92 -18.40
C PHE A 213 1.29 -6.03 -19.90
N ILE A 214 0.25 -6.24 -20.70
CA ILE A 214 0.34 -6.33 -22.17
C ILE A 214 0.72 -4.97 -22.78
N ASN A 215 0.08 -3.88 -22.32
CA ASN A 215 0.37 -2.54 -22.84
C ASN A 215 1.76 -2.01 -22.46
N LYS A 216 2.31 -2.38 -21.29
CA LYS A 216 3.69 -2.02 -20.93
C LYS A 216 4.72 -2.71 -21.81
N VAL A 217 4.49 -3.97 -22.20
CA VAL A 217 5.37 -4.71 -23.11
C VAL A 217 5.30 -4.11 -24.52
N LEU A 218 4.10 -3.79 -25.01
CA LEU A 218 3.91 -3.14 -26.31
C LEU A 218 4.53 -1.74 -26.37
N HIS A 219 4.41 -0.94 -25.31
CA HIS A 219 5.05 0.38 -25.25
C HIS A 219 6.57 0.30 -25.17
N ALA A 220 7.13 -0.65 -24.41
CA ALA A 220 8.58 -0.86 -24.34
C ALA A 220 9.15 -1.27 -25.71
N GLN A 221 8.50 -2.21 -26.40
CA GLN A 221 8.88 -2.65 -27.74
C GLN A 221 8.79 -1.52 -28.79
N ARG A 222 7.78 -0.65 -28.68
CA ARG A 222 7.59 0.50 -29.57
C ARG A 222 8.63 1.61 -29.33
N PHE A 223 9.12 1.78 -28.10
CA PHE A 223 10.21 2.70 -27.79
C PHE A 223 11.58 2.17 -28.24
N GLU A 224 11.83 0.86 -28.13
CA GLU A 224 13.05 0.23 -28.67
C GLU A 224 13.11 0.29 -30.20
N SER A 225 11.98 0.05 -30.88
CA SER A 225 11.93 0.13 -32.35
C SER A 225 12.17 1.56 -32.85
N LEU A 226 11.63 2.59 -32.17
CA LEU A 226 11.88 3.99 -32.51
C LEU A 226 13.33 4.43 -32.27
N LYS A 227 13.99 3.92 -31.22
CA LYS A 227 15.43 4.16 -31.00
C LYS A 227 16.30 3.50 -32.08
N LYS A 228 15.95 2.28 -32.49
CA LYS A 228 16.67 1.53 -33.53
C LYS A 228 16.52 2.14 -34.92
N VAL A 229 15.37 2.75 -35.22
CA VAL A 229 15.15 3.48 -36.48
C VAL A 229 15.95 4.79 -36.51
N ARG A 230 16.06 5.51 -35.38
CA ARG A 230 16.88 6.73 -35.29
C ARG A 230 18.39 6.47 -35.42
N SER A 231 18.90 5.37 -34.85
CA SER A 231 20.32 5.02 -34.98
C SER A 231 20.73 4.61 -36.40
N LEU A 232 19.79 4.09 -37.21
CA LEU A 232 20.03 3.72 -38.61
C LEU A 232 19.89 4.90 -39.60
N SER A 233 19.37 6.04 -39.15
CA SER A 233 19.27 7.27 -39.95
C SER A 233 20.42 8.27 -39.69
N GLU A 234 21.31 7.95 -38.74
CA GLU A 234 22.46 8.77 -38.36
C GLU A 234 23.81 8.12 -38.75
N GLU A 235 23.78 6.99 -39.46
CA GLU A 235 24.91 6.37 -40.19
C GLU A 235 24.75 6.57 -41.70
#